data_AF-A0A1C3YUP6-F1
#
_entry.id   AF-A0A1C3YUP6-F1
#
_cell.length_a   1.000
_cell.length_b   1.000
_cell.length_c   1.000
_cell.angle_alpha   90.00
_cell.angle_beta   90.00
_cell.angle_gamma   90.00
#
_symmetry.space_group_name_H-M   'P 1'
#
loop_
_entity.id
_entity.type
_entity.pdbx_description
1 polymer ?
#
loop_
_entity_poly.entity_id
_entity_poly.type
_entity_poly.pdbx_seq_one_letter_code
_entity_poly.pdbx_strand_id
1 'polypeptide(L)'
;MVECSDGSYYAGYTNHIEKRIQTHNSGKGARYTRARLPVGLKYVEDHEDKRTAMQAEYHFKQLTRKQKEEYMQKGERYVAAKKLSAK
;
A
#
# COMPACT_ATOMS: atom_id res chain seq x y z
N MET A 1 -0.55 -1.43 0.58
CA MET A 1 0.38 -0.36 1.03
C MET A 1 0.89 0.45 -0.15
N VAL A 2 1.00 1.77 0.05
CA VAL A 2 1.52 2.69 -0.96
C VAL A 2 2.84 3.33 -0.51
N GLU A 3 3.71 3.60 -1.47
CA GLU A 3 4.94 4.36 -1.34
C GLU A 3 4.67 5.80 -1.80
N CYS A 4 5.00 6.77 -0.97
CA CYS A 4 4.86 8.19 -1.26
C CYS A 4 6.09 8.71 -2.04
N SER A 5 6.00 9.93 -2.57
CA SER A 5 7.09 10.54 -3.34
C SER A 5 8.37 10.80 -2.53
N ASP A 6 8.26 10.91 -1.21
CA ASP A 6 9.40 11.04 -0.27
C ASP A 6 10.01 9.69 0.13
N GLY A 7 9.56 8.58 -0.48
CA GLY A 7 9.98 7.22 -0.14
C GLY A 7 9.38 6.70 1.16
N SER A 8 8.52 7.46 1.85
CA SER A 8 7.79 6.98 3.02
C SER A 8 6.73 5.95 2.63
N TYR A 9 6.42 5.04 3.56
CA TYR A 9 5.40 4.02 3.36
C TYR A 9 4.11 4.37 4.10
N TYR A 10 2.99 4.31 3.40
CA TYR A 10 1.66 4.48 3.98
C TYR A 10 0.85 3.17 3.88
N ALA A 11 0.55 2.59 5.03
CA ALA A 11 -0.23 1.37 5.17
C ALA A 11 -1.70 1.69 5.46
N GLY A 12 -2.58 0.83 4.95
CA GLY A 12 -4.03 0.90 5.13
C GLY A 12 -4.71 -0.23 4.37
N TYR A 13 -5.80 -0.77 4.91
CA TYR A 13 -6.65 -1.74 4.22
C TYR A 13 -7.64 -1.06 3.26
N THR A 14 -8.10 -1.80 2.26
CA THR A 14 -9.17 -1.37 1.35
C THR A 14 -9.76 -2.56 0.60
N ASN A 15 -11.02 -2.44 0.19
CA ASN A 15 -11.66 -3.41 -0.70
C ASN A 15 -11.45 -3.06 -2.19
N HIS A 16 -11.00 -1.84 -2.48
CA HIS A 16 -10.85 -1.34 -3.86
C HIS A 16 -9.53 -0.58 -4.03
N ILE A 17 -8.51 -1.33 -4.41
CA ILE A 17 -7.12 -0.86 -4.50
C ILE A 17 -6.98 0.28 -5.50
N GLU A 18 -7.51 0.13 -6.71
CA GLU A 18 -7.40 1.14 -7.78
C GLU A 18 -8.07 2.45 -7.39
N LYS A 19 -9.31 2.38 -6.88
CA LYS A 19 -10.06 3.55 -6.40
C LYS A 19 -9.31 4.26 -5.27
N ARG A 20 -8.69 3.50 -4.35
CA ARG A 20 -7.89 4.07 -3.26
C ARG A 20 -6.69 4.83 -3.81
N ILE A 21 -5.92 4.24 -4.71
CA ILE A 21 -4.73 4.88 -5.31
C ILE A 21 -5.14 6.17 -6.04
N GLN A 22 -6.19 6.11 -6.85
CA GLN A 22 -6.69 7.27 -7.58
C GLN A 22 -7.15 8.37 -6.61
N THR A 23 -7.89 8.02 -5.55
CA THR A 23 -8.34 8.98 -4.53
C THR A 23 -7.19 9.65 -3.79
N HIS A 24 -6.14 8.88 -3.45
CA HIS A 24 -4.93 9.44 -2.86
C HIS A 24 -4.22 10.39 -3.83
N ASN A 25 -3.99 9.95 -5.08
CA ASN A 25 -3.33 10.77 -6.11
C ASN A 25 -4.15 11.99 -6.55
N SER A 26 -5.47 11.98 -6.36
CA SER A 26 -6.32 13.16 -6.58
C SER A 26 -6.34 14.13 -5.40
N GLY A 27 -5.52 13.92 -4.36
CA GLY A 27 -5.46 14.76 -3.16
C GLY A 27 -6.66 14.66 -2.23
N LYS A 28 -7.59 13.71 -2.48
CA LYS A 28 -8.79 13.46 -1.65
C LYS A 28 -8.59 12.31 -0.64
N GLY A 29 -7.41 11.69 -0.64
CA GLY A 29 -7.05 10.64 0.30
C GLY A 29 -6.65 11.18 1.68
N ALA A 30 -5.95 10.34 2.44
CA ALA A 30 -5.52 10.69 3.80
C ALA A 30 -4.66 11.96 3.86
N ARG A 31 -4.81 12.74 4.95
CA ARG A 31 -4.03 13.97 5.20
C ARG A 31 -2.52 13.73 5.05
N TYR A 32 -2.03 12.58 5.51
CA TYR A 32 -0.62 12.21 5.44
C TYR A 32 -0.10 12.12 4.00
N THR A 33 -0.85 11.43 3.13
CA THR A 33 -0.48 11.22 1.73
C THR A 33 -0.70 12.44 0.85
N ARG A 34 -1.65 13.33 1.21
CA ARG A 34 -1.99 14.51 0.42
C ARG A 34 -0.80 15.47 0.21
N ALA A 35 0.10 15.54 1.19
CA ALA A 35 1.34 16.33 1.10
C ALA A 35 2.51 15.60 0.44
N ARG A 36 2.35 14.32 0.04
CA ARG A 36 3.43 13.43 -0.42
C ARG A 36 3.06 12.67 -1.69
N LEU A 37 2.37 13.35 -2.58
CA LEU A 37 1.96 12.81 -3.87
C LEU A 37 3.11 12.91 -4.90
N PRO A 38 3.11 12.06 -5.94
CA PRO A 38 2.21 10.93 -6.15
C PRO A 38 2.51 9.77 -5.19
N VAL A 39 1.49 8.95 -4.91
CA VAL A 39 1.64 7.66 -4.24
C VAL A 39 1.58 6.52 -5.27
N GLY A 40 2.51 5.58 -5.15
CA GLY A 40 2.55 4.34 -5.93
C GLY A 40 2.13 3.15 -5.08
N LEU A 41 1.38 2.20 -5.65
CA LEU A 41 1.13 0.92 -4.96
C LEU A 41 2.43 0.12 -4.94
N LYS A 42 2.86 -0.33 -3.76
CA LYS A 42 4.10 -1.10 -3.59
C LYS A 42 3.83 -2.56 -3.23
N TYR A 43 2.81 -2.78 -2.43
CA TYR A 43 2.50 -4.08 -1.84
C TYR A 43 1.00 -4.21 -1.62
N VAL A 44 0.47 -5.41 -1.83
CA VAL A 44 -0.90 -5.78 -1.51
C VAL A 44 -0.89 -7.18 -0.89
N GLU A 45 -1.78 -7.39 0.07
CA GLU A 45 -2.02 -8.69 0.68
C GLU A 45 -3.53 -8.81 0.86
N ASP A 46 -4.07 -9.94 0.42
CA ASP A 46 -5.48 -10.26 0.56
C ASP A 46 -5.71 -11.00 1.88
N HIS A 47 -6.84 -10.69 2.51
CA HIS A 47 -7.25 -11.28 3.78
C HIS A 47 -8.72 -11.65 3.70
N GLU A 48 -9.07 -12.78 4.31
CA GLU A 48 -10.44 -13.31 4.29
C GLU A 48 -11.44 -12.40 5.02
N ASP A 49 -10.99 -11.72 6.08
CA ASP A 49 -11.84 -10.93 6.95
C ASP A 49 -11.24 -9.55 7.25
N LYS A 50 -12.12 -8.59 7.54
CA LYS A 50 -11.72 -7.25 8.00
C LYS A 50 -10.83 -7.32 9.25
N ARG A 51 -11.10 -8.25 10.16
CA ARG A 51 -10.34 -8.40 11.42
C ARG A 51 -8.88 -8.78 11.13
N THR A 52 -8.65 -9.75 10.26
CA THR A 52 -7.30 -10.21 9.91
C THR A 52 -6.55 -9.14 9.13
N ALA A 53 -7.23 -8.43 8.22
CA ALA A 53 -6.65 -7.27 7.54
C ALA A 53 -6.21 -6.15 8.50
N MET A 54 -7.04 -5.82 9.49
CA MET A 54 -6.71 -4.79 10.49
C MET A 54 -5.55 -5.23 11.41
N GLN A 55 -5.49 -6.51 11.78
CA GLN A 55 -4.39 -7.06 12.56
C GLN A 55 -3.07 -7.04 11.79
N ALA A 56 -3.09 -7.43 10.51
CA ALA A 56 -1.93 -7.36 9.63
C ALA A 56 -1.46 -5.91 9.44
N GLU A 57 -2.38 -4.97 9.22
CA GLU A 57 -2.06 -3.54 9.13
C GLU A 57 -1.43 -3.01 10.43
N TYR A 58 -1.98 -3.40 11.59
CA TYR A 58 -1.44 -3.00 12.88
C TYR A 58 -0.03 -3.55 13.09
N HIS A 59 0.17 -4.85 12.84
CA HIS A 59 1.48 -5.49 12.92
C HIS A 59 2.48 -4.79 12.00
N PHE A 60 2.10 -4.57 10.74
CA PHE A 60 2.92 -3.90 9.75
C PHE A 60 3.35 -2.49 10.20
N LYS A 61 2.45 -1.71 10.83
CA LYS A 61 2.77 -0.36 11.31
C LYS A 61 3.87 -0.34 12.37
N GLN A 62 3.94 -1.37 13.22
CA GLN A 62 4.95 -1.52 14.29
C GLN A 62 6.34 -1.90 13.75
N LEU A 63 6.42 -2.43 12.52
CA LEU A 63 7.68 -2.86 11.94
C LEU A 63 8.60 -1.67 11.61
N THR A 64 9.90 -1.88 11.80
CA THR A 64 10.95 -0.97 11.30
C THR A 64 10.96 -0.95 9.78
N ARG A 65 11.63 0.04 9.16
CA ARG A 65 11.70 0.11 7.70
C ARG A 65 12.27 -1.16 7.06
N LYS A 66 13.35 -1.71 7.61
CA LYS A 66 13.97 -2.95 7.12
C LYS A 66 13.00 -4.13 7.22
N GLN A 67 12.35 -4.29 8.37
CA GLN A 67 11.35 -5.34 8.56
C GLN A 67 10.14 -5.19 7.64
N LYS A 68 9.73 -3.96 7.32
CA LYS A 68 8.68 -3.70 6.32
C LYS A 68 9.10 -4.15 4.92
N GLU A 69 10.34 -3.88 4.54
CA GLU A 69 10.92 -4.33 3.27
C GLU A 69 10.99 -5.86 3.18
N GLU A 70 11.41 -6.53 4.26
CA GLU A 70 11.40 -7.99 4.36
C GLU A 70 9.97 -8.56 4.37
N TYR A 71 9.03 -7.93 5.07
CA TYR A 71 7.62 -8.31 5.07
C TYR A 71 7.04 -8.23 3.66
N MET A 72 7.31 -7.15 2.93
CA MET A 72 6.87 -6.97 1.55
C MET A 72 7.49 -7.98 0.56
N GLN A 73 8.60 -8.64 0.91
CA GLN A 73 9.15 -9.72 0.08
C GLN A 73 8.35 -11.01 0.21
N LYS A 74 7.59 -11.19 1.30
CA LYS A 74 6.84 -12.43 1.58
C LYS A 74 5.48 -12.49 0.89
N GLY A 75 4.87 -11.36 0.57
CA GLY A 75 3.61 -11.31 -0.18
C GLY A 75 3.73 -10.75 -1.59
N GLU A 76 2.60 -10.48 -2.24
CA GLU A 76 2.58 -9.99 -3.61
C GLU A 76 3.12 -8.56 -3.73
N ARG A 77 4.32 -8.44 -4.32
CA ARG A 77 4.89 -7.15 -4.70
C ARG A 77 4.15 -6.61 -5.92
N TYR A 78 3.58 -5.42 -5.78
CA TYR A 78 3.07 -4.69 -6.92
C TYR A 78 4.26 -4.02 -7.64
N VAL A 79 4.80 -4.71 -8.63
CA VAL A 79 5.76 -4.11 -9.57
C VAL A 79 4.92 -3.38 -10.61
N ALA A 80 5.11 -2.08 -10.78
CA ALA A 80 4.44 -1.30 -11.83
C ALA A 80 4.60 -1.91 -13.25
N ALA A 81 5.55 -2.83 -13.44
CA ALA A 81 5.73 -3.67 -14.62
C ALA A 81 4.60 -4.70 -14.87
N LYS A 82 3.77 -5.09 -13.87
CA LYS A 82 2.58 -5.93 -14.11
C LYS A 82 1.44 -5.17 -14.85
N LYS A 83 1.64 -3.90 -15.24
CA LYS A 83 0.84 -3.23 -16.29
C LYS A 83 1.38 -3.46 -17.73
N LEU A 84 2.34 -4.36 -17.93
CA LEU A 84 2.74 -4.87 -19.25
C LEU A 84 2.55 -6.38 -19.34
N SER A 85 1.30 -6.82 -19.34
CA SER A 85 0.86 -7.88 -20.27
C SER A 85 -0.65 -7.90 -20.31
N ALA A 86 -1.15 -7.31 -21.38
CA ALA A 86 -2.39 -7.74 -21.99
C ALA A 86 -2.32 -9.25 -22.27
N LYS A 87 -3.37 -9.96 -21.88
CA LYS A 87 -4.01 -10.95 -22.75
C LYS A 87 -5.47 -11.08 -22.34
#